data_AF-A0A645CKP7-F1
#
_entry.id   AF-A0A645CKP7-F1
#
_cell.length_a   1.000
_cell.length_b   1.000
_cell.length_c   1.000
_cell.angle_alpha   90.00
_cell.angle_beta   90.00
_cell.angle_gamma   90.00
#
_symmetry.space_group_name_H-M   'P 1'
#
loop_
_entity.id
_entity.type
_entity.pdbx_description
1 polymer ?
#
loop_
_entity_poly.entity_id
_entity_poly.type
_entity_poly.pdbx_seq_one_letter_code
_entity_poly.pdbx_strand_id
1 'polypeptide(L)'
;MRIFEEYAPAQLSLLDNNPNSQAFANLTYTQAVALLGIPSEERENFAKDKDIENMSTRELQKAIKEKQELEEELKAKEDELKKNSDKIAKVEAEKNKIKKEIESLQARNKEDLTNKEAEIENLKTFIDDIQSKLSKAQETGNHEEVEKLREELNKSLNELESTNKKVEELEEQLKEKPIEVNEVVIEKIPEGVEKELQELRQKVSQASSESKPIVKFSIYFQELVEGFKTILGTLEEIEDEEEQSKYKNAVLGLINKMSERLV
;
A
#
# COMPACT_ATOMS: atom_id res chain seq x y z
N MET A 1 34.90 19.18 -32.46
CA MET A 1 35.09 20.23 -31.42
C MET A 1 33.68 20.55 -30.95
N ARG A 2 33.22 19.94 -29.83
CA ARG A 2 31.77 19.80 -29.54
C ARG A 2 31.00 21.14 -29.50
N ILE A 3 31.66 22.22 -29.11
CA ILE A 3 31.07 23.58 -29.04
C ILE A 3 30.73 24.13 -30.44
N PHE A 4 31.58 23.90 -31.43
CA PHE A 4 31.34 24.38 -32.80
C PHE A 4 30.21 23.59 -33.49
N GLU A 5 30.05 22.32 -33.14
CA GLU A 5 28.96 21.47 -33.68
C GLU A 5 27.58 21.85 -33.10
N GLU A 6 27.53 22.33 -31.85
CA GLU A 6 26.27 22.65 -31.16
C GLU A 6 25.88 24.15 -31.23
N TYR A 7 26.84 25.08 -31.35
CA TYR A 7 26.59 26.53 -31.23
C TYR A 7 27.14 27.39 -32.38
N ALA A 8 27.78 26.82 -33.40
CA ALA A 8 28.21 27.63 -34.54
C ALA A 8 26.97 28.12 -35.31
N PRO A 9 26.93 29.41 -35.72
CA PRO A 9 25.92 29.85 -36.67
C PRO A 9 26.12 29.06 -37.96
N ALA A 10 25.09 28.35 -38.40
CA ALA A 10 25.06 27.76 -39.71
C ALA A 10 25.10 28.91 -40.74
N GLN A 11 26.29 29.38 -41.12
CA GLN A 11 26.50 30.44 -42.11
C GLN A 11 26.02 30.06 -43.53
N LEU A 12 25.32 28.94 -43.68
CA LEU A 12 24.83 28.39 -44.95
C LEU A 12 23.32 28.10 -44.97
N SER A 13 22.55 28.44 -43.93
CA SER A 13 21.09 28.27 -43.95
C SER A 13 20.39 29.60 -43.68
N LEU A 14 20.32 30.45 -44.71
CA LEU A 14 19.60 31.74 -44.74
C LEU A 14 18.06 31.60 -44.61
N LEU A 15 17.56 30.40 -44.32
CA LEU A 15 16.14 30.06 -44.16
C LEU A 15 15.81 29.25 -42.91
N ASP A 16 16.80 28.85 -42.10
CA ASP A 16 16.49 28.21 -40.82
C ASP A 16 16.26 29.30 -39.77
N ASN A 17 14.99 29.60 -39.52
CA ASN A 17 14.56 30.09 -38.21
C ASN A 17 14.79 28.97 -37.19
N ASN A 18 16.05 28.67 -36.89
CA ASN A 18 16.39 27.73 -35.83
C ASN A 18 16.19 28.48 -34.50
N PRO A 19 15.15 28.17 -33.72
CA PRO A 19 14.87 28.87 -32.45
C PRO A 19 16.03 28.76 -31.45
N ASN A 20 16.95 27.81 -31.66
CA ASN A 20 18.20 27.67 -30.92
C ASN A 20 19.11 28.91 -31.01
N SER A 21 19.12 29.66 -32.10
CA SER A 21 20.14 30.71 -32.31
C SER A 21 19.96 31.92 -31.41
N GLN A 22 18.74 32.24 -30.96
CA GLN A 22 18.47 33.56 -30.39
C GLN A 22 18.79 33.66 -28.90
N ALA A 23 18.60 32.57 -28.13
CA ALA A 23 18.95 32.51 -26.71
C ALA A 23 20.45 32.33 -26.44
N PHE A 24 21.21 31.91 -27.45
CA PHE A 24 22.66 31.70 -27.36
C PHE A 24 23.48 32.75 -28.13
N ALA A 25 22.83 33.65 -28.88
CA ALA A 25 23.48 34.63 -29.76
C ALA A 25 24.41 35.60 -29.01
N ASN A 26 24.06 36.00 -27.79
CA ASN A 26 24.83 36.98 -27.01
C ASN A 26 25.69 36.33 -25.90
N LEU A 27 25.83 35.01 -25.89
CA LEU A 27 26.62 34.33 -24.86
C LEU A 27 28.11 34.41 -25.14
N THR A 28 28.87 34.71 -24.08
CA THR A 28 30.33 34.62 -24.12
C THR A 28 30.79 33.16 -24.19
N TYR A 29 31.96 32.93 -24.80
CA TYR A 29 32.56 31.60 -24.90
C TYR A 29 32.62 30.85 -23.55
N THR A 30 32.94 31.56 -22.47
CA THR A 30 33.01 30.99 -21.12
C THR A 30 31.62 30.63 -20.56
N GLN A 31 30.57 31.39 -20.89
CA GLN A 31 29.18 31.04 -20.54
C GLN A 31 28.70 29.82 -21.34
N ALA A 32 29.03 29.73 -22.64
CA ALA A 32 28.71 28.57 -23.47
C ALA A 32 29.39 27.28 -22.99
N VAL A 33 30.65 27.38 -22.53
CA VAL A 33 31.36 26.24 -21.90
C VAL A 33 30.71 25.84 -20.57
N ALA A 34 30.26 26.80 -19.75
CA ALA A 34 29.58 26.50 -18.49
C ALA A 34 28.24 25.76 -18.71
N LEU A 35 27.51 26.11 -19.77
CA LEU A 35 26.25 25.46 -20.15
C LEU A 35 26.39 23.99 -20.57
N LEU A 36 27.59 23.54 -20.96
CA LEU A 36 27.85 22.12 -21.26
C LEU A 36 27.62 21.20 -20.04
N GLY A 37 27.58 21.76 -18.82
CA GLY A 37 27.22 21.02 -17.61
C GLY A 37 25.74 20.64 -17.52
N ILE A 38 24.88 21.22 -18.36
CA ILE A 38 23.44 20.89 -18.45
C ILE A 38 23.22 19.97 -19.67
N PRO A 39 22.29 19.00 -19.63
CA PRO A 39 21.90 18.23 -20.81
C PRO A 39 21.46 19.12 -21.97
N SER A 40 21.80 18.79 -23.21
CA SER A 40 21.51 19.63 -24.40
C SER A 40 20.03 20.02 -24.54
N GLU A 41 19.13 19.12 -24.13
CA GLU A 41 17.67 19.31 -24.18
C GLU A 41 17.18 20.40 -23.20
N GLU A 42 17.91 20.66 -22.12
CA GLU A 42 17.51 21.59 -21.07
C GLU A 42 18.22 22.95 -21.17
N ARG A 43 19.28 23.05 -21.98
CA ARG A 43 20.12 24.26 -22.07
C ARG A 43 19.37 25.46 -22.63
N GLU A 44 18.50 25.27 -23.62
CA GLU A 44 17.74 26.37 -24.23
C GLU A 44 16.74 26.96 -23.23
N ASN A 45 16.07 26.08 -22.48
CA ASN A 45 15.13 26.46 -21.44
C ASN A 45 15.84 27.14 -20.27
N PHE A 46 16.99 26.61 -19.85
CA PHE A 46 17.81 27.24 -18.82
C PHE A 46 18.35 28.61 -19.25
N ALA A 47 18.70 28.78 -20.53
CA ALA A 47 19.15 30.05 -21.09
C ALA A 47 18.06 31.12 -21.16
N LYS A 48 16.83 30.72 -21.51
CA LYS A 48 15.66 31.60 -21.50
C LYS A 48 15.20 31.96 -20.08
N ASP A 49 15.19 31.00 -19.16
CA ASP A 49 14.61 31.18 -17.82
C ASP A 49 15.52 31.96 -16.86
N LYS A 50 16.84 31.87 -17.02
CA LYS A 50 17.82 32.51 -16.11
C LYS A 50 18.45 33.79 -16.65
N ASP A 51 18.07 34.23 -17.84
CA ASP A 51 18.64 35.43 -18.49
C ASP A 51 20.18 35.41 -18.45
N ILE A 52 20.75 34.35 -19.02
CA ILE A 52 22.19 34.06 -18.94
C ILE A 52 23.04 35.17 -19.57
N GLU A 53 22.46 35.93 -20.51
CA GLU A 53 23.09 37.08 -21.16
C GLU A 53 23.51 38.16 -20.14
N ASN A 54 22.75 38.33 -19.06
CA ASN A 54 23.01 39.32 -18.01
C ASN A 54 23.71 38.75 -16.76
N MET A 55 23.93 37.43 -16.68
CA MET A 55 24.60 36.79 -15.55
C MET A 55 26.13 36.70 -15.72
N SER A 56 26.89 36.92 -14.64
CA SER A 56 28.32 36.63 -14.69
C SER A 56 28.60 35.12 -14.82
N THR A 57 29.74 34.77 -15.41
CA THR A 57 30.17 33.37 -15.55
C THR A 57 30.23 32.63 -14.21
N ARG A 58 30.56 33.34 -13.13
CA ARG A 58 30.61 32.79 -11.76
C ARG A 58 29.21 32.52 -11.20
N GLU A 59 28.25 33.41 -11.45
CA GLU A 59 26.85 33.23 -11.04
C GLU A 59 26.19 32.10 -11.84
N LEU A 60 26.47 32.03 -13.15
CA LEU A 60 26.00 30.94 -14.02
C LEU A 60 26.51 29.59 -13.53
N GLN A 61 27.81 29.47 -13.24
CA GLN A 61 28.39 28.23 -12.69
C GLN A 61 27.80 27.86 -11.32
N LYS A 62 27.48 28.85 -10.47
CA LYS A 62 26.84 28.60 -9.17
C LYS A 62 25.40 28.09 -9.36
N ALA A 63 24.62 28.71 -10.24
CA ALA A 63 23.25 28.30 -10.54
C ALA A 63 23.17 26.90 -11.15
N ILE A 64 24.14 26.54 -12.01
CA ILE A 64 24.24 25.18 -12.58
C ILE A 64 24.55 24.15 -11.49
N LYS A 65 25.51 24.44 -10.60
CA LYS A 65 25.84 23.55 -9.48
C LYS A 65 24.67 23.39 -8.51
N GLU A 66 24.00 24.48 -8.14
CA GLU A 66 22.82 24.42 -7.27
C GLU A 66 21.69 23.60 -7.90
N LYS A 67 21.44 23.74 -9.21
CA LYS A 67 20.47 22.91 -9.93
C LYS A 67 20.85 21.42 -9.91
N GLN A 68 22.11 21.10 -10.18
CA GLN A 68 22.62 19.73 -10.15
C GLN A 68 22.54 19.12 -8.74
N GLU A 69 22.94 19.86 -7.70
CA GLU A 69 22.85 19.41 -6.31
C GLU A 69 21.39 19.16 -5.90
N LEU A 70 20.47 20.05 -6.28
CA LEU A 70 19.03 19.86 -6.04
C LEU A 70 18.44 18.67 -6.81
N GLU A 71 18.89 18.43 -8.04
CA GLU A 71 18.47 17.27 -8.85
C GLU A 71 19.00 15.96 -8.28
N GLU A 72 20.24 15.94 -7.83
CA GLU A 72 20.84 14.78 -7.15
C GLU A 72 20.12 14.50 -5.82
N GLU A 73 19.84 15.53 -5.03
CA GLU A 73 19.10 15.40 -3.77
C GLU A 73 17.65 14.92 -4.01
N LEU A 74 16.96 15.49 -5.00
CA LEU A 74 15.61 15.07 -5.38
C LEU A 74 15.60 13.61 -5.83
N LYS A 75 16.56 13.20 -6.67
CA LYS A 75 16.67 11.81 -7.13
C LYS A 75 16.97 10.86 -5.97
N ALA A 76 17.87 11.24 -5.07
CA ALA A 76 18.17 10.45 -3.87
C ALA A 76 16.92 10.27 -3.00
N LYS A 77 16.15 11.33 -2.78
CA LYS A 77 14.89 11.29 -2.02
C LYS A 77 13.81 10.47 -2.72
N GLU A 78 13.68 10.57 -4.03
CA GLU A 78 12.77 9.73 -4.81
C GLU A 78 13.13 8.24 -4.73
N ASP A 79 14.42 7.91 -4.80
CA ASP A 79 14.90 6.54 -4.68
C ASP A 79 14.69 5.99 -3.25
N GLU A 80 14.88 6.82 -2.21
CA GLU A 80 14.52 6.48 -0.82
C GLU A 80 13.02 6.22 -0.67
N LEU A 81 12.18 7.06 -1.27
CA LEU A 81 10.73 6.90 -1.24
C LEU A 81 10.26 5.65 -1.96
N LYS A 82 10.80 5.35 -3.14
CA LYS A 82 10.52 4.10 -3.85
C LYS A 82 10.89 2.89 -3.00
N LYS A 83 12.09 2.89 -2.40
CA LYS A 83 12.52 1.80 -1.50
C LYS A 83 11.62 1.65 -0.29
N ASN A 84 11.16 2.74 0.31
CA ASN A 84 10.25 2.69 1.44
C ASN A 84 8.86 2.21 1.01
N SER A 85 8.32 2.73 -0.10
CA SER A 85 7.06 2.26 -0.68
C SER A 85 7.08 0.76 -0.99
N ASP A 86 8.17 0.25 -1.56
CA ASP A 86 8.34 -1.19 -1.83
C ASP A 86 8.38 -2.02 -0.54
N LYS A 87 9.03 -1.51 0.53
CA LYS A 87 9.03 -2.18 1.84
C LYS A 87 7.63 -2.20 2.45
N ILE A 88 6.90 -1.08 2.37
CA ILE A 88 5.53 -0.97 2.86
C ILE A 88 4.64 -1.98 2.14
N ALA A 89 4.70 -2.03 0.80
CA ALA A 89 3.94 -2.98 0.01
C ALA A 89 4.24 -4.45 0.37
N LYS A 90 5.51 -4.78 0.66
CA LYS A 90 5.89 -6.13 1.14
C LYS A 90 5.31 -6.43 2.52
N VAL A 91 5.40 -5.49 3.46
CA VAL A 91 4.85 -5.64 4.81
C VAL A 91 3.33 -5.79 4.75
N GLU A 92 2.63 -5.03 3.91
CA GLU A 92 1.18 -5.17 3.70
C GLU A 92 0.81 -6.53 3.09
N ALA A 93 1.59 -7.02 2.12
CA ALA A 93 1.38 -8.34 1.54
C ALA A 93 1.57 -9.46 2.58
N GLU A 94 2.61 -9.37 3.42
CA GLU A 94 2.85 -10.30 4.52
C GLU A 94 1.75 -10.23 5.58
N LYS A 95 1.33 -9.03 5.98
CA LYS A 95 0.20 -8.81 6.90
C LYS A 95 -1.07 -9.46 6.38
N ASN A 96 -1.39 -9.27 5.10
CA ASN A 96 -2.56 -9.87 4.47
C ASN A 96 -2.46 -11.40 4.41
N LYS A 97 -1.26 -11.95 4.19
CA LYS A 97 -1.04 -13.40 4.22
C LYS A 97 -1.23 -13.97 5.62
N ILE A 98 -0.66 -13.34 6.64
CA ILE A 98 -0.81 -13.74 8.04
C ILE A 98 -2.27 -13.63 8.47
N LYS A 99 -2.97 -12.56 8.10
CA LYS A 99 -4.40 -12.41 8.38
C LYS A 99 -5.23 -13.56 7.82
N LYS A 100 -5.00 -13.94 6.55
CA LYS A 100 -5.68 -15.09 5.93
C LYS A 100 -5.36 -16.42 6.62
N GLU A 101 -4.12 -16.60 7.07
CA GLU A 101 -3.70 -17.80 7.79
C GLU A 101 -4.37 -17.88 9.17
N ILE A 102 -4.46 -16.76 9.90
CA ILE A 102 -5.20 -16.67 11.16
C ILE A 102 -6.68 -16.99 10.94
N GLU A 103 -7.32 -16.38 9.94
CA GLU A 103 -8.73 -16.65 9.61
C GLU A 103 -8.96 -18.14 9.27
N SER A 104 -8.05 -18.74 8.50
CA SER A 104 -8.12 -20.18 8.16
C SER A 104 -7.93 -21.08 9.38
N LEU A 105 -7.01 -20.74 10.29
CA LEU A 105 -6.78 -21.49 11.53
C LEU A 105 -7.99 -21.37 12.47
N GLN A 106 -8.57 -20.18 12.60
CA GLN A 106 -9.77 -19.97 13.38
C GLN A 106 -10.98 -20.74 12.82
N ALA A 107 -11.14 -20.76 11.49
CA ALA A 107 -12.20 -21.54 10.85
C ALA A 107 -12.03 -23.04 11.13
N ARG A 108 -10.80 -23.55 11.03
CA ARG A 108 -10.49 -24.95 11.33
C ARG A 108 -10.72 -25.29 12.79
N ASN A 109 -10.27 -24.45 13.72
CA ASN A 109 -10.49 -24.67 15.16
C ASN A 109 -11.98 -24.67 15.51
N LYS A 110 -12.79 -23.82 14.86
CA LYS A 110 -14.25 -23.85 15.00
C LYS A 110 -14.88 -25.13 14.48
N GLU A 111 -14.43 -25.63 13.33
CA GLU A 111 -14.89 -26.92 12.78
C GLU A 111 -14.48 -28.10 13.67
N ASP A 112 -13.25 -28.09 14.20
CA ASP A 112 -12.79 -29.11 15.13
C ASP A 112 -13.58 -29.06 16.44
N LEU A 113 -13.92 -27.87 16.94
CA LEU A 113 -14.77 -27.68 18.11
C LEU A 113 -16.16 -28.30 17.91
N THR A 114 -16.85 -27.97 16.81
CA THR A 114 -18.19 -28.50 16.53
C THR A 114 -18.19 -30.02 16.37
N ASN A 115 -17.15 -30.58 15.74
CA ASN A 115 -16.98 -32.03 15.62
C ASN A 115 -16.78 -32.70 16.98
N LYS A 116 -16.02 -32.08 17.89
CA LYS A 116 -15.78 -32.61 19.25
C LYS A 116 -17.01 -32.47 20.15
N GLU A 117 -17.78 -31.39 20.00
CA GLU A 117 -19.07 -31.23 20.68
C GLU A 117 -20.07 -32.31 20.27
N ALA A 118 -20.14 -32.64 18.98
CA ALA A 118 -20.96 -33.75 18.48
C ALA A 118 -20.48 -35.11 19.00
N GLU A 119 -19.17 -35.34 19.11
CA GLU A 119 -18.60 -36.54 19.72
C GLU A 119 -19.00 -36.67 21.20
N ILE A 120 -18.98 -35.57 21.95
CA ILE A 120 -19.44 -35.52 23.35
C ILE A 120 -20.92 -35.87 23.47
N GLU A 121 -21.77 -35.37 22.57
CA GLU A 121 -23.20 -35.69 22.57
C GLU A 121 -23.42 -37.19 22.32
N ASN A 122 -22.71 -37.77 21.34
CA ASN A 122 -22.75 -39.20 21.06
C ASN A 122 -22.26 -40.03 22.26
N LEU A 123 -21.17 -39.64 22.91
CA LEU A 123 -20.65 -40.32 24.10
C LEU A 123 -21.63 -40.25 25.27
N LYS A 124 -22.30 -39.11 25.48
CA LYS A 124 -23.33 -38.95 26.52
C LYS A 124 -24.51 -39.90 26.28
N THR A 125 -25.04 -39.94 25.05
CA THR A 125 -26.15 -40.85 24.73
C THR A 125 -25.76 -42.34 24.87
N PHE A 126 -24.51 -42.68 24.52
CA PHE A 126 -23.99 -44.04 24.71
C PHE A 126 -23.85 -44.40 26.20
N ILE A 127 -23.35 -43.48 27.02
CA ILE A 127 -23.26 -43.63 28.47
C ILE A 127 -24.66 -43.85 29.09
N ASP A 128 -25.66 -43.06 28.66
CA ASP A 128 -27.04 -43.21 29.15
C ASP A 128 -27.64 -44.58 28.80
N ASP A 129 -27.37 -45.10 27.60
CA ASP A 129 -27.80 -46.45 27.19
C ASP A 129 -27.11 -47.56 28.01
N ILE A 130 -25.79 -47.44 28.24
CA ILE A 130 -25.05 -48.36 29.13
C ILE A 130 -25.63 -48.32 30.54
N GLN A 131 -25.91 -47.13 31.08
CA GLN A 131 -26.52 -46.99 32.41
C GLN A 131 -27.90 -47.66 32.48
N SER A 132 -28.74 -47.51 31.44
CA SER A 132 -30.03 -48.20 31.35
C SER A 132 -29.88 -49.72 31.34
N LYS A 133 -28.93 -50.25 30.55
CA LYS A 133 -28.61 -51.69 30.49
C LYS A 133 -28.07 -52.21 31.82
N LEU A 134 -27.23 -51.43 32.49
CA LEU A 134 -26.63 -51.78 33.77
C LEU A 134 -27.71 -51.90 34.86
N SER A 135 -28.68 -50.99 34.91
CA SER A 135 -29.83 -51.09 35.82
C SER A 135 -30.63 -52.39 35.60
N LYS A 136 -30.91 -52.73 34.33
CA LYS A 136 -31.63 -53.98 34.00
C LYS A 136 -30.82 -55.23 34.38
N ALA A 137 -29.52 -55.24 34.09
CA ALA A 137 -28.65 -56.37 34.43
C ALA A 137 -28.55 -56.58 35.95
N GLN A 138 -28.52 -55.49 36.73
CA GLN A 138 -28.56 -55.53 38.19
C GLN A 138 -29.88 -56.10 38.72
N GLU A 139 -31.01 -55.71 38.16
CA GLU A 139 -32.33 -56.26 38.51
C GLU A 139 -32.43 -57.76 38.22
N THR A 140 -31.82 -58.23 37.12
CA THR A 140 -31.79 -59.66 36.76
C THR A 140 -30.74 -60.48 37.51
N GLY A 141 -29.88 -59.85 38.32
CA GLY A 141 -28.82 -60.52 39.08
C GLY A 141 -27.68 -61.10 38.24
N ASN A 142 -27.49 -60.63 37.00
CA ASN A 142 -26.42 -61.12 36.11
C ASN A 142 -25.09 -60.44 36.42
N HIS A 143 -24.35 -60.97 37.40
CA HIS A 143 -23.11 -60.37 37.87
C HIS A 143 -22.02 -60.20 36.80
N GLU A 144 -21.88 -61.13 35.85
CA GLU A 144 -20.86 -61.02 34.79
C GLU A 144 -21.15 -59.88 33.81
N GLU A 145 -22.42 -59.67 33.48
CA GLU A 145 -22.84 -58.61 32.57
C GLU A 145 -22.76 -57.23 33.22
N VAL A 146 -23.05 -57.15 34.53
CA VAL A 146 -22.87 -55.92 35.31
C VAL A 146 -21.40 -55.48 35.33
N GLU A 147 -20.45 -56.40 35.55
CA GLU A 147 -19.03 -56.04 35.57
C GLU A 147 -18.53 -55.58 34.19
N LYS A 148 -18.94 -56.26 33.10
CA LYS A 148 -18.60 -55.82 31.73
C LYS A 148 -19.15 -54.44 31.41
N LEU A 149 -20.42 -54.17 31.74
CA LEU A 149 -21.06 -52.86 31.50
C LEU A 149 -20.41 -51.77 32.35
N ARG A 150 -19.95 -52.07 33.57
CA ARG A 150 -19.18 -51.12 34.41
C ARG A 150 -17.83 -50.78 33.80
N GLU A 151 -17.10 -51.76 33.27
CA GLU A 151 -15.84 -51.52 32.58
C GLU A 151 -16.04 -50.65 31.33
N GLU A 152 -17.06 -50.93 30.54
CA GLU A 152 -17.40 -50.16 29.35
C GLU A 152 -17.83 -48.72 29.71
N LEU A 153 -18.67 -48.56 30.74
CA LEU A 153 -19.07 -47.27 31.28
C LEU A 153 -17.85 -46.44 31.72
N ASN A 154 -16.92 -47.04 32.46
CA ASN A 154 -15.71 -46.35 32.90
C ASN A 154 -14.83 -45.92 31.73
N LYS A 155 -14.70 -46.75 30.68
CA LYS A 155 -13.97 -46.38 29.47
C LYS A 155 -14.61 -45.18 28.78
N SER A 156 -15.92 -45.22 28.54
CA SER A 156 -16.64 -44.12 27.90
C SER A 156 -16.63 -42.83 28.73
N LEU A 157 -16.67 -42.92 30.07
CA LEU A 157 -16.52 -41.76 30.96
C LEU A 157 -15.12 -41.14 30.87
N ASN A 158 -14.07 -41.96 30.80
CA ASN A 158 -12.71 -41.47 30.62
C ASN A 158 -12.52 -40.82 29.24
N GLU A 159 -13.10 -41.40 28.19
CA GLU A 159 -13.11 -40.82 26.84
C GLU A 159 -13.82 -39.46 26.85
N LEU A 160 -15.01 -39.39 27.45
CA LEU A 160 -15.79 -38.16 27.61
C LEU A 160 -15.00 -37.07 28.36
N GLU A 161 -14.32 -37.42 29.45
CA GLU A 161 -13.47 -36.46 30.18
C GLU A 161 -12.33 -35.95 29.28
N SER A 162 -11.69 -36.84 28.51
CA SER A 162 -10.60 -36.47 27.61
C SER A 162 -11.05 -35.59 26.44
N THR A 163 -12.27 -35.79 25.92
CA THR A 163 -12.83 -34.97 24.85
C THR A 163 -13.26 -33.61 25.37
N ASN A 164 -13.84 -33.52 26.57
CA ASN A 164 -14.18 -32.24 27.19
C ASN A 164 -12.94 -31.38 27.44
N LYS A 165 -11.83 -31.96 27.91
CA LYS A 165 -10.57 -31.22 28.08
C LYS A 165 -10.07 -30.61 26.76
N LYS A 166 -10.17 -31.36 25.66
CA LYS A 166 -9.79 -30.85 24.32
C LYS A 166 -10.71 -29.73 23.84
N VAL A 167 -12.00 -29.81 24.15
CA VAL A 167 -12.96 -28.72 23.85
C VAL A 167 -12.62 -27.47 24.66
N GLU A 168 -12.32 -27.60 25.96
CA GLU A 168 -11.88 -26.47 26.79
C GLU A 168 -10.60 -25.82 26.23
N GLU A 169 -9.61 -26.63 25.82
CA GLU A 169 -8.38 -26.15 25.19
C GLU A 169 -8.65 -25.40 23.86
N LEU A 170 -9.54 -25.94 23.01
CA LEU A 170 -9.92 -25.31 21.74
C LEU A 170 -10.71 -24.02 21.95
N GLU A 171 -11.61 -23.98 22.93
CA GLU A 171 -12.32 -22.76 23.32
C GLU A 171 -11.36 -21.70 23.85
N GLU A 172 -10.36 -22.08 24.65
CA GLU A 172 -9.35 -21.17 25.15
C GLU A 172 -8.53 -20.59 24.00
N GLN A 173 -8.07 -21.41 23.05
CA GLN A 173 -7.38 -20.96 21.84
C GLN A 173 -8.22 -20.04 20.95
N LEU A 174 -9.55 -20.16 20.98
CA LEU A 174 -10.47 -19.27 20.25
C LEU A 174 -10.80 -17.99 21.04
N LYS A 175 -10.72 -18.02 22.37
CA LYS A 175 -10.96 -16.87 23.27
C LYS A 175 -9.71 -16.02 23.45
N GLU A 176 -8.53 -16.62 23.41
CA GLU A 176 -7.28 -15.89 23.25
C GLU A 176 -7.43 -15.05 21.98
N LYS A 177 -7.50 -13.73 22.18
CA LYS A 177 -7.70 -12.77 21.08
C LYS A 177 -6.73 -13.16 19.96
N PRO A 178 -7.17 -13.16 18.68
CA PRO A 178 -6.24 -13.34 17.58
C PRO A 178 -5.08 -12.40 17.83
N ILE A 179 -3.85 -12.88 17.61
CA ILE A 179 -2.65 -12.05 17.62
C ILE A 179 -3.05 -10.78 16.89
N GLU A 180 -3.27 -9.70 17.65
CA GLU A 180 -3.32 -8.38 17.10
C GLU A 180 -1.94 -8.34 16.44
N VAL A 181 -1.93 -8.44 15.11
CA VAL A 181 -0.79 -7.97 14.36
C VAL A 181 -0.79 -6.52 14.76
N ASN A 182 -0.07 -6.23 15.85
CA ASN A 182 0.19 -4.89 16.35
C ASN A 182 0.42 -4.13 15.07
N GLU A 183 -0.30 -3.03 14.91
CA GLU A 183 0.02 -2.06 13.89
C GLU A 183 1.53 -1.85 14.03
N VAL A 184 2.32 -2.60 13.23
CA VAL A 184 3.58 -2.13 12.75
C VAL A 184 3.09 -0.85 12.16
N VAL A 185 3.35 0.23 12.88
CA VAL A 185 3.27 1.58 12.37
C VAL A 185 4.15 1.47 11.15
N ILE A 186 3.52 1.10 10.04
CA ILE A 186 3.98 1.44 8.72
C ILE A 186 4.11 2.92 8.92
N GLU A 187 5.34 3.39 9.09
CA GLU A 187 5.63 4.80 8.99
C GLU A 187 5.07 5.14 7.61
N LYS A 188 3.80 5.58 7.59
CA LYS A 188 3.25 6.41 6.53
C LYS A 188 4.40 7.36 6.30
N ILE A 189 4.92 7.35 5.08
CA ILE A 189 5.93 8.31 4.65
C ILE A 189 5.48 9.63 5.27
N PRO A 190 6.23 10.17 6.26
CA PRO A 190 5.68 11.21 7.10
C PRO A 190 5.17 12.31 6.18
N GLU A 191 3.98 12.88 6.41
CA GLU A 191 3.44 13.96 5.57
C GLU A 191 4.47 15.08 5.35
N GLY A 192 5.42 15.24 6.28
CA GLY A 192 6.58 16.12 6.13
C GLY A 192 7.49 15.77 4.95
N VAL A 193 7.80 14.50 4.70
CA VAL A 193 8.62 14.05 3.57
C VAL A 193 7.88 14.23 2.24
N GLU A 194 6.57 13.99 2.20
CA GLU A 194 5.77 14.24 0.99
C GLU A 194 5.66 15.74 0.69
N LYS A 195 5.44 16.58 1.71
CA LYS A 195 5.46 18.05 1.58
C LYS A 195 6.84 18.56 1.20
N GLU A 196 7.91 18.06 1.81
CA GLU A 196 9.29 18.41 1.45
C GLU A 196 9.62 17.98 0.02
N LEU A 197 9.16 16.80 -0.42
CA LEU A 197 9.31 16.34 -1.79
C LEU A 197 8.49 17.19 -2.76
N GLN A 198 7.27 17.61 -2.38
CA GLN A 198 6.43 18.48 -3.18
C GLN A 198 7.04 19.89 -3.29
N GLU A 199 7.63 20.40 -2.21
CA GLU A 199 8.39 21.66 -2.20
C GLU A 199 9.68 21.56 -3.02
N LEU A 200 10.40 20.43 -2.95
CA LEU A 200 11.58 20.15 -3.77
C LEU A 200 11.19 20.03 -5.25
N ARG A 201 10.11 19.33 -5.57
CA ARG A 201 9.50 19.28 -6.91
C ARG A 201 9.07 20.66 -7.39
N GLN A 202 8.54 21.48 -6.49
CA GLN A 202 8.13 22.86 -6.80
C GLN A 202 9.37 23.74 -7.07
N LYS A 203 10.44 23.59 -6.32
CA LYS A 203 11.72 24.31 -6.54
C LYS A 203 12.41 23.88 -7.83
N VAL A 204 12.42 22.57 -8.14
CA VAL A 204 12.96 22.03 -9.39
C VAL A 204 12.09 22.42 -10.60
N SER A 205 10.77 22.47 -10.44
CA SER A 205 9.85 22.93 -11.52
C SER A 205 9.82 24.44 -11.73
N GLN A 206 10.08 25.25 -10.69
CA GLN A 206 10.31 26.69 -10.85
C GLN A 206 11.62 27.01 -11.61
N ALA A 207 12.54 26.05 -11.70
CA ALA A 207 13.76 26.16 -12.49
C ALA A 207 13.61 25.68 -13.95
N SER A 208 12.47 25.07 -14.33
CA SER A 208 12.21 24.51 -15.66
C SER A 208 10.76 24.78 -16.10
N SER A 209 10.54 25.91 -16.78
CA SER A 209 9.20 26.51 -16.99
C SER A 209 8.22 25.78 -17.92
N GLU A 210 8.63 24.76 -18.68
CA GLU A 210 7.76 24.17 -19.73
C GLU A 210 6.81 23.06 -19.24
N SER A 211 6.95 22.55 -18.01
CA SER A 211 6.08 21.49 -17.50
C SER A 211 4.78 21.99 -16.83
N LYS A 212 4.52 23.31 -16.84
CA LYS A 212 3.43 23.95 -16.06
C LYS A 212 2.05 23.27 -16.17
N PRO A 213 1.55 22.87 -17.35
CA PRO A 213 0.24 22.21 -17.45
C PRO A 213 0.27 20.75 -16.98
N ILE A 214 1.35 20.02 -17.32
CA ILE A 214 1.50 18.58 -17.01
C ILE A 214 1.75 18.36 -15.52
N VAL A 215 2.54 19.23 -14.90
CA VAL A 215 2.79 19.21 -13.45
C VAL A 215 1.56 19.68 -12.68
N LYS A 216 0.85 20.72 -13.15
CA LYS A 216 -0.44 21.10 -12.55
C LYS A 216 -1.44 19.95 -12.65
N PHE A 217 -1.52 19.28 -13.80
CA PHE A 217 -2.35 18.08 -13.95
C PHE A 217 -1.92 16.99 -12.98
N SER A 218 -0.62 16.68 -12.86
CA SER A 218 -0.13 15.66 -11.94
C SER A 218 -0.49 15.95 -10.48
N ILE A 219 -0.37 17.21 -10.05
CA ILE A 219 -0.73 17.64 -8.70
C ILE A 219 -2.25 17.50 -8.47
N TYR A 220 -3.06 18.09 -9.35
CA TYR A 220 -4.53 18.01 -9.22
C TYR A 220 -5.06 16.58 -9.37
N PHE A 221 -4.39 15.75 -10.17
CA PHE A 221 -4.73 14.34 -10.34
C PHE A 221 -4.39 13.54 -9.07
N GLN A 222 -3.24 13.79 -8.45
CA GLN A 222 -2.89 13.16 -7.17
C GLN A 222 -3.86 13.56 -6.06
N GLU A 223 -4.19 14.85 -5.94
CA GLU A 223 -5.20 15.34 -4.98
C GLU A 223 -6.57 14.69 -5.21
N LEU A 224 -6.99 14.52 -6.47
CA LEU A 224 -8.23 13.83 -6.83
C LEU A 224 -8.20 12.35 -6.42
N VAL A 225 -7.07 11.67 -6.66
CA VAL A 225 -6.88 10.25 -6.30
C VAL A 225 -6.93 10.06 -4.79
N GLU A 226 -6.28 10.94 -4.02
CA GLU A 226 -6.34 10.91 -2.56
C GLU A 226 -7.75 11.19 -2.03
N GLY A 227 -8.39 12.26 -2.51
CA GLY A 227 -9.76 12.57 -2.12
C GLY A 227 -10.74 11.42 -2.45
N PHE A 228 -10.55 10.73 -3.57
CA PHE A 228 -11.35 9.57 -3.92
C PHE A 228 -11.13 8.38 -2.98
N LYS A 229 -9.88 8.09 -2.59
CA LYS A 229 -9.58 7.07 -1.58
C LYS A 229 -10.22 7.38 -0.23
N THR A 230 -10.19 8.65 0.20
CA THR A 230 -10.86 9.08 1.43
C THR A 230 -12.37 8.87 1.34
N ILE A 231 -12.99 9.23 0.22
CA ILE A 231 -14.43 9.00 0.00
C ILE A 231 -14.77 7.51 0.07
N LEU A 232 -13.98 6.63 -0.55
CA LEU A 232 -14.19 5.18 -0.47
C LEU A 232 -14.07 4.67 0.97
N GLY A 233 -13.07 5.14 1.72
CA GLY A 233 -12.93 4.80 3.15
C GLY A 233 -14.15 5.22 3.97
N THR A 234 -14.60 6.47 3.81
CA THR A 234 -15.81 6.95 4.51
C THR A 234 -17.07 6.20 4.10
N LEU A 235 -17.16 5.70 2.86
CA LEU A 235 -18.28 4.88 2.42
C LEU A 235 -18.28 3.51 3.08
N GLU A 236 -17.12 2.93 3.35
CA GLU A 236 -16.98 1.66 4.06
C GLU A 236 -17.31 1.79 5.56
N GLU A 237 -17.15 2.99 6.13
CA GLU A 237 -17.50 3.30 7.53
C GLU A 237 -19.01 3.54 7.75
N ILE A 238 -19.82 3.73 6.70
CA ILE A 238 -21.27 3.88 6.82
C ILE A 238 -21.92 2.51 7.00
N GLU A 239 -22.46 2.24 8.19
CA GLU A 239 -23.13 0.98 8.55
C GLU A 239 -24.54 0.84 7.95
N ASP A 240 -25.19 1.95 7.59
CA ASP A 240 -26.53 1.96 6.98
C ASP A 240 -26.47 1.65 5.48
N GLU A 241 -27.00 0.49 5.08
CA GLU A 241 -26.99 0.02 3.68
C GLU A 241 -27.77 0.92 2.71
N GLU A 242 -28.86 1.56 3.14
CA GLU A 242 -29.64 2.46 2.27
C GLU A 242 -28.90 3.78 2.02
N GLU A 243 -28.31 4.36 3.08
CA GLU A 243 -27.51 5.58 2.95
C GLU A 243 -26.21 5.32 2.18
N GLN A 244 -25.53 4.21 2.46
CA GLN A 244 -24.31 3.80 1.75
C GLN A 244 -24.58 3.62 0.25
N SER A 245 -25.69 2.96 -0.12
CA SER A 245 -26.10 2.79 -1.52
C SER A 245 -26.40 4.14 -2.20
N LYS A 246 -27.05 5.06 -1.50
CA LYS A 246 -27.34 6.42 -2.00
C LYS A 246 -26.05 7.21 -2.28
N TYR A 247 -25.08 7.19 -1.37
CA TYR A 247 -23.81 7.90 -1.56
C TYR A 247 -22.93 7.23 -2.62
N LYS A 248 -22.90 5.89 -2.71
CA LYS A 248 -22.26 5.17 -3.83
C LYS A 248 -22.84 5.58 -5.18
N ASN A 249 -24.16 5.68 -5.30
CA ASN A 249 -24.84 6.14 -6.51
C ASN A 249 -24.51 7.61 -6.84
N ALA A 250 -24.35 8.47 -5.83
CA ALA A 250 -23.94 9.86 -6.03
C ALA A 250 -22.50 9.97 -6.57
N VAL A 251 -21.57 9.17 -6.02
CA VAL A 251 -20.17 9.09 -6.50
C VAL A 251 -20.12 8.53 -7.93
N LEU A 252 -20.86 7.47 -8.22
CA LEU A 252 -20.99 6.93 -9.59
C LEU A 252 -21.54 7.97 -10.57
N GLY A 253 -22.55 8.73 -10.17
CA GLY A 253 -23.11 9.81 -10.98
C GLY A 253 -22.09 10.92 -11.27
N LEU A 254 -21.23 11.26 -10.30
CA LEU A 254 -20.14 12.20 -10.49
C LEU A 254 -19.10 11.68 -11.49
N ILE A 255 -18.69 10.41 -11.36
CA ILE A 255 -17.73 9.76 -12.26
C ILE A 255 -18.26 9.75 -13.70
N ASN A 256 -19.54 9.42 -13.92
CA ASN A 256 -20.14 9.42 -15.25
C ASN A 256 -20.16 10.83 -15.87
N LYS A 257 -20.46 11.87 -15.09
CA LYS A 257 -20.38 13.25 -15.58
C LYS A 257 -18.96 13.69 -15.90
N MET A 258 -17.96 13.16 -15.18
CA MET A 258 -16.55 13.42 -15.47
C MET A 258 -16.12 12.69 -16.75
N SER A 259 -16.54 11.43 -16.93
CA SER A 259 -16.21 10.66 -18.15
C SER A 259 -16.82 11.27 -19.40
N GLU A 260 -18.06 11.77 -19.34
CA GLU A 260 -18.71 12.51 -20.43
C GLU A 260 -17.95 13.77 -20.87
N ARG A 261 -17.14 14.36 -20.00
CA ARG A 261 -16.33 15.55 -20.32
C ARG A 261 -14.94 15.24 -20.85
N LEU A 262 -14.51 13.97 -20.76
CA LEU A 262 -13.19 13.50 -21.15
C LEU A 262 -13.20 12.78 -22.52
N VAL A 263 -14.37 12.35 -22.99
CA VAL A 263 -14.62 11.73 -24.31
C VAL A 263 -15.14 12.78 -25.28
#